data_AF-A0A5Q0GWU2-F1
#
_entry.id   AF-A0A5Q0GWU2-F1
#
_cell.length_a   1.000
_cell.length_b   1.000
_cell.length_c   1.000
_cell.angle_alpha   90.00
_cell.angle_beta   90.00
_cell.angle_gamma   90.00
#
_symmetry.space_group_name_H-M   'P 1'
#
loop_
_entity.id
_entity.type
_entity.pdbx_description
1 polymer ?
#
loop_
_entity_poly.entity_id
_entity_poly.type
_entity_poly.pdbx_seq_one_letter_code
_entity_poly.pdbx_strand_id
1 'polypeptide(L)'
;MNQPISTTTPGMLRAAGYFENTMSKAEQGVQHVEDTLNVLRTVWSGDAFNAYRTSMNAWFEDCKTITTALNEMINLVHGHAATTTRGEESNTAIANSIPTGPGLGI
;
A
#
# COMPACT_ATOMS: atom_id res chain seq x y z
N MET A 1 2.02 12.24 -15.46
CA MET A 1 1.94 13.27 -14.40
C MET A 1 2.17 12.58 -13.06
N ASN A 2 3.28 12.88 -12.39
CA ASN A 2 3.62 12.31 -11.08
C ASN A 2 3.07 13.24 -10.00
N GLN A 3 1.91 12.92 -9.41
CA GLN A 3 1.30 13.79 -8.40
C GLN A 3 2.09 13.66 -7.09
N PRO A 4 2.58 14.76 -6.50
CA PRO A 4 3.21 14.70 -5.19
C PRO A 4 2.16 14.23 -4.17
N ILE A 5 2.44 13.12 -3.51
CA ILE A 5 1.59 12.62 -2.42
C ILE A 5 1.74 13.62 -1.28
N SER A 6 0.69 14.41 -1.04
CA SER A 6 0.66 15.34 0.08
C SER A 6 0.72 14.54 1.39
N THR A 7 1.61 14.93 2.31
CA THR A 7 1.68 14.38 3.68
C THR A 7 0.52 14.84 4.56
N THR A 8 -0.45 15.56 4.00
CA THR A 8 -1.74 15.84 4.64
C THR A 8 -2.57 14.57 4.72
N THR A 9 -3.44 14.50 5.73
CA THR A 9 -4.34 13.36 5.98
C THR A 9 -5.07 12.87 4.70
N PRO A 10 -5.64 13.75 3.83
CA PRO A 10 -6.29 13.32 2.59
C PRO A 10 -5.35 12.80 1.49
N GLY A 11 -4.08 13.22 1.48
CA GLY A 11 -3.09 12.70 0.54
C GLY A 11 -2.62 11.30 0.92
N MET A 12 -2.40 11.08 2.21
CA MET A 12 -2.07 9.77 2.79
C MET A 12 -3.18 8.75 2.56
N LEU A 13 -4.44 9.07 2.85
CA LEU A 13 -5.57 8.15 2.61
C LEU A 13 -5.70 7.74 1.14
N ARG A 14 -5.42 8.65 0.20
CA ARG A 14 -5.37 8.31 -1.23
C ARG A 14 -4.23 7.35 -1.56
N ALA A 15 -3.04 7.56 -0.98
CA ALA A 15 -1.92 6.65 -1.16
C ALA A 15 -2.22 5.24 -0.61
N ALA A 16 -2.84 5.14 0.57
CA ALA A 16 -3.31 3.87 1.13
C ALA A 16 -4.23 3.13 0.16
N GLY A 17 -5.24 3.82 -0.40
CA GLY A 17 -6.14 3.21 -1.39
C GLY A 17 -5.44 2.72 -2.67
N TYR A 18 -4.40 3.43 -3.13
CA TYR A 18 -3.57 2.95 -4.26
C TYR A 18 -2.76 1.70 -3.88
N PHE A 19 -2.18 1.64 -2.68
CA PHE A 19 -1.44 0.48 -2.21
C PHE A 19 -2.37 -0.73 -2.02
N GLU A 20 -3.54 -0.54 -1.43
CA GLU A 20 -4.57 -1.59 -1.26
C GLU A 20 -5.02 -2.15 -2.61
N ASN A 21 -5.30 -1.28 -3.60
CA ASN A 21 -5.68 -1.73 -4.94
C ASN A 21 -4.56 -2.52 -5.63
N THR A 22 -3.32 -2.07 -5.47
CA THR A 22 -2.15 -2.73 -6.05
C THR A 22 -1.90 -4.08 -5.39
N MET A 23 -2.04 -4.16 -4.07
CA MET A 23 -1.92 -5.40 -3.31
C MET A 23 -2.96 -6.42 -3.77
N SER A 24 -4.23 -6.02 -3.86
CA SER A 24 -5.30 -6.90 -4.33
C SER A 24 -5.06 -7.42 -5.76
N LYS A 25 -4.53 -6.59 -6.66
CA LYS A 25 -4.15 -7.02 -8.02
C LYS A 25 -3.00 -8.01 -8.02
N ALA A 26 -1.99 -7.80 -7.17
CA ALA A 26 -0.87 -8.70 -7.05
C ALA A 26 -1.32 -10.08 -6.54
N GLU A 27 -2.16 -10.11 -5.51
CA GLU A 27 -2.75 -11.35 -4.96
C GLU A 27 -3.58 -12.11 -6.00
N GLN A 28 -4.44 -11.39 -6.73
CA GLN A 28 -5.23 -12.00 -7.82
C GLN A 28 -4.34 -12.56 -8.93
N GLY A 29 -3.27 -11.85 -9.29
CA GLY A 29 -2.31 -12.32 -10.29
C GLY A 29 -1.58 -13.59 -9.87
N VAL A 30 -1.15 -13.67 -8.61
CA VAL A 30 -0.52 -14.87 -8.03
C VAL A 30 -1.47 -16.06 -8.09
N GLN A 31 -2.72 -15.88 -7.62
CA GLN A 31 -3.71 -16.95 -7.64
C GLN A 31 -3.98 -17.46 -9.06
N HIS A 32 -4.13 -16.53 -10.02
CA HIS A 32 -4.37 -16.89 -11.42
C HIS A 32 -3.23 -17.73 -12.04
N VAL A 33 -1.97 -17.38 -11.72
CA VAL A 33 -0.81 -18.15 -12.18
C VAL A 33 -0.78 -19.52 -11.52
N GLU A 34 -1.07 -19.61 -10.21
CA GLU A 34 -1.13 -20.90 -9.50
C GLU A 34 -2.18 -21.84 -10.10
N ASP A 35 -3.39 -21.33 -10.37
CA ASP A 35 -4.45 -22.10 -11.03
C ASP A 35 -4.02 -22.59 -12.41
N THR A 36 -3.35 -21.72 -13.18
CA THR A 36 -2.83 -22.06 -14.51
C THR A 36 -1.76 -23.14 -14.44
N LEU A 37 -0.85 -23.08 -13.46
CA LEU A 37 0.17 -24.11 -13.25
C LEU A 37 -0.45 -25.46 -12.87
N ASN A 38 -1.51 -25.45 -12.06
CA ASN A 38 -2.23 -26.66 -11.68
C ASN A 38 -2.89 -27.32 -12.90
N VAL A 39 -3.49 -26.53 -13.81
CA VAL A 39 -4.02 -27.04 -15.08
C VAL A 39 -2.89 -27.55 -15.97
N LEU A 40 -1.81 -26.79 -16.11
CA LEU A 40 -0.67 -27.16 -16.94
C LEU A 40 -0.04 -28.49 -16.51
N ARG A 41 0.03 -28.76 -15.20
CA ARG A 41 0.51 -30.03 -14.64
C ARG A 41 -0.25 -31.25 -15.17
N THR A 42 -1.54 -31.10 -15.48
CA THR A 42 -2.38 -32.22 -15.95
C THR A 42 -1.99 -32.70 -17.34
N VAL A 43 -1.42 -31.81 -18.17
CA VAL A 43 -1.05 -32.08 -19.57
C VAL A 43 0.47 -32.12 -19.80
N TRP A 44 1.25 -31.48 -18.92
CA TRP A 44 2.71 -31.44 -18.96
C TRP A 44 3.27 -31.78 -17.59
N SER A 45 3.89 -32.95 -17.49
CA SER A 45 4.45 -33.49 -16.25
C SER A 45 5.86 -34.03 -16.46
N GLY A 46 6.54 -34.39 -15.36
CA GLY A 46 7.92 -34.86 -15.36
C GLY A 46 8.92 -33.78 -14.96
N ASP A 47 10.21 -34.07 -15.17
CA ASP A 47 11.31 -33.27 -14.61
C ASP A 47 11.33 -31.82 -15.13
N ALA A 48 10.95 -31.60 -16.39
CA ALA A 48 10.87 -30.27 -16.97
C ALA A 48 9.78 -29.41 -16.29
N PHE A 49 8.60 -29.98 -16.03
CA PHE A 49 7.54 -29.29 -15.28
C PHE A 49 7.98 -29.02 -13.83
N ASN A 50 8.68 -29.97 -13.20
CA ASN A 50 9.18 -29.80 -11.83
C ASN A 50 10.23 -28.67 -11.73
N ALA A 51 11.12 -28.55 -12.72
CA ALA A 51 12.08 -27.46 -12.80
C ALA A 51 11.37 -26.11 -12.98
N TYR A 52 10.40 -26.04 -13.90
CA TYR A 52 9.58 -24.84 -14.11
C TYR A 52 8.79 -24.44 -12.86
N ARG A 53 8.16 -25.39 -12.17
CA ARG A 53 7.44 -25.15 -10.92
C ARG A 53 8.37 -24.63 -9.82
N THR A 54 9.60 -25.12 -9.74
CA THR A 54 10.60 -24.60 -8.81
C THR A 54 10.92 -23.14 -9.09
N SER A 55 11.10 -22.75 -10.35
CA SER A 55 11.28 -21.34 -10.72
C SER A 55 10.05 -20.49 -10.39
N MET A 56 8.85 -21.05 -10.54
CA MET A 56 7.61 -20.35 -10.14
C MET A 56 7.45 -20.20 -8.64
N ASN A 57 7.95 -21.13 -7.84
CA ASN A 57 8.01 -20.94 -6.39
C ASN A 57 8.85 -19.73 -5.99
N ALA A 58 10.00 -19.51 -6.63
CA ALA A 58 10.80 -18.31 -6.38
C ALA A 58 10.03 -17.03 -6.74
N TRP A 59 9.35 -17.02 -7.88
CA TRP A 59 8.48 -15.91 -8.28
C TRP A 59 7.34 -15.66 -7.27
N PHE A 60 6.70 -16.72 -6.77
CA PHE A 60 5.67 -16.60 -5.73
C PHE A 60 6.19 -15.99 -4.43
N GLU A 61 7.41 -16.35 -4.01
CA GLU A 61 8.05 -15.75 -2.83
C GLU A 61 8.40 -14.27 -3.05
N ASP A 62 8.84 -13.89 -4.26
CA ASP A 62 9.06 -12.48 -4.63
C ASP A 62 7.73 -11.70 -4.56
N CYS A 63 6.63 -12.27 -5.07
CA CYS A 63 5.31 -11.65 -4.97
C CYS A 63 4.85 -11.49 -3.51
N LYS A 64 5.10 -12.48 -2.64
CA LYS A 64 4.81 -12.35 -1.19
C LYS A 64 5.63 -11.25 -0.54
N THR A 65 6.88 -11.06 -0.96
CA THR A 65 7.73 -9.97 -0.48
C THR A 65 7.14 -8.62 -0.87
N ILE A 66 6.64 -8.49 -2.10
CA ILE A 66 5.96 -7.27 -2.58
C ILE A 66 4.66 -7.01 -1.81
N THR A 67 3.80 -8.01 -1.61
CA THR A 67 2.54 -7.81 -0.87
C THR A 67 2.80 -7.47 0.60
N THR A 68 3.83 -8.06 1.21
CA THR A 68 4.26 -7.70 2.58
C THR A 68 4.70 -6.25 2.65
N ALA A 69 5.55 -5.78 1.73
CA ALA A 69 6.00 -4.39 1.69
C ALA A 69 4.84 -3.41 1.42
N LEU A 70 3.87 -3.78 0.59
CA LEU A 70 2.66 -2.98 0.37
C LEU A 70 1.82 -2.87 1.65
N ASN A 71 1.66 -3.96 2.39
CA ASN A 71 0.94 -3.97 3.67
C ASN A 71 1.66 -3.12 4.73
N GLU A 72 2.99 -3.18 4.79
CA GLU A 72 3.78 -2.29 5.64
C GLU A 72 3.55 -0.82 5.30
N MET A 73 3.54 -0.47 4.01
CA MET A 73 3.26 0.90 3.56
C MET A 73 1.84 1.35 3.93
N ILE A 74 0.82 0.48 3.79
CA ILE A 74 -0.55 0.79 4.22
C ILE A 74 -0.58 1.09 5.73
N ASN A 75 0.08 0.26 6.55
CA ASN A 75 0.15 0.44 8.00
C ASN A 75 0.87 1.74 8.39
N LEU A 76 1.98 2.06 7.73
CA LEU A 76 2.72 3.31 7.95
C LEU A 76 1.86 4.51 7.59
N VAL A 77 1.16 4.47 6.47
CA VAL A 77 0.30 5.56 6.01
C VAL A 77 -0.87 5.78 6.98
N HIS A 78 -1.51 4.71 7.47
CA HIS A 78 -2.56 4.82 8.48
C HIS A 78 -2.03 5.33 9.83
N GLY A 79 -0.85 4.89 10.27
CA GLY A 79 -0.22 5.38 11.49
C GLY A 79 0.19 6.86 11.41
N HIS A 80 0.74 7.29 10.28
CA HIS A 80 1.07 8.69 10.04
C HIS A 80 -0.16 9.58 9.90
N ALA A 81 -1.22 9.12 9.23
CA ALA A 81 -2.50 9.81 9.18
C ALA A 81 -3.07 10.08 10.58
N ALA A 82 -3.06 9.08 11.47
CA ALA A 82 -3.52 9.25 12.85
C ALA A 82 -2.66 10.23 13.69
N THR A 83 -1.39 10.42 13.30
CA THR A 83 -0.48 11.35 13.98
C THR A 83 -0.63 12.77 13.42
N THR A 84 -0.75 12.91 12.10
CA THR A 84 -1.01 14.18 11.43
C THR A 84 -2.35 14.78 11.85
N THR A 85 -3.43 14.00 11.90
CA THR A 85 -4.74 14.48 12.40
C THR A 85 -4.63 15.04 13.82
N ARG A 86 -3.94 14.34 14.73
CA ARG A 86 -3.72 14.85 16.10
C ARG A 86 -2.91 16.15 16.12
N GLY A 87 -1.91 16.27 15.27
CA GLY A 87 -1.12 17.51 15.12
C GLY A 87 -1.96 18.66 14.57
N GLU A 88 -2.79 18.39 13.55
CA GLU A 88 -3.72 19.36 12.95
C GLU A 88 -4.79 19.81 13.96
N GLU A 89 -5.39 18.89 14.72
CA GLU A 89 -6.35 19.21 15.78
C GLU A 89 -5.71 20.05 16.91
N SER A 90 -4.51 19.66 17.37
CA SER A 90 -3.76 20.40 18.39
C SER A 90 -3.40 21.81 17.90
N ASN A 91 -2.88 21.93 16.68
CA ASN A 91 -2.56 23.23 16.08
C ASN A 91 -3.81 24.10 15.89
N THR A 92 -4.94 23.49 15.53
CA THR A 92 -6.22 24.21 15.39
C THR A 92 -6.74 24.68 16.75
N ALA A 93 -6.61 23.86 17.80
CA ALA A 93 -6.96 24.25 19.17
C ALA A 93 -6.09 25.39 19.69
N ILE A 94 -4.79 25.38 19.39
CA ILE A 94 -3.87 26.49 19.71
C ILE A 94 -4.21 27.73 18.87
N ALA A 95 -4.45 27.58 17.57
CA ALA A 95 -4.81 28.70 16.70
C ALA A 95 -6.13 29.37 17.13
N ASN A 96 -7.13 28.59 17.55
CA ASN A 96 -8.40 29.08 18.07
C ASN A 96 -8.28 29.72 19.46
N SER A 97 -7.23 29.40 20.22
CA SER A 97 -6.96 30.02 21.52
C SER A 97 -6.09 31.29 21.41
N ILE A 98 -5.52 31.57 20.24
CA ILE A 98 -4.90 32.86 19.94
C ILE A 98 -6.03 33.88 19.72
N PRO A 99 -6.17 34.92 20.58
CA PRO A 99 -7.19 35.94 20.39
C PRO A 99 -6.94 36.69 19.09
N THR A 100 -7.80 36.50 18.09
CA THR A 100 -7.86 37.35 16.90
C THR A 100 -8.56 38.66 17.25
N GLY A 101 -7.89 39.48 18.07
CA GLY A 101 -8.39 40.79 18.49
C GLY A 101 -8.11 41.86 17.43
N PRO A 102 -9.04 42.81 17.18
CA PRO A 102 -8.82 43.95 16.31
C PRO A 102 -7.79 44.90 16.97
N GLY A 103 -6.51 44.70 16.67
CA GLY A 103 -5.44 45.49 17.28
C GLY A 103 -4.01 45.20 16.83
N LEU A 104 -3.78 44.31 15.86
CA LEU A 104 -2.46 44.07 15.25
C LEU A 104 -2.34 44.73 13.87
N GLY A 105 -2.84 45.97 13.75
CA GLY A 105 -2.47 46.87 12.68
C GLY A 105 -1.40 47.82 13.21
N ILE A 106 -0.18 47.69 12.69
CA ILE A 106 0.68 48.86 12.50
C ILE A 106 0.13 49.69 11.34
#